data_AF-A0AB33WLU8-F1
#
_entry.id   AF-A0AB33WLU8-F1
#
_cell.length_a   1.000
_cell.length_b   1.000
_cell.length_c   1.000
_cell.angle_alpha   90.00
_cell.angle_beta   90.00
_cell.angle_gamma   90.00
#
_symmetry.space_group_name_H-M   'P 1'
#
loop_
_entity.id
_entity.type
_entity.pdbx_description
1 polymer ?
#
loop_
_entity_poly.entity_id
_entity_poly.type
_entity_poly.pdbx_seq_one_letter_code
_entity_poly.pdbx_strand_id
1 'polypeptide(L)'
;MNAEQSIQPPAIGDIWPGQGGIYGGLRQYPEGMCHVVFATEDVGRHAYGDYGASTKATSRTDGRANTAILIARKGKHPAAIAASAYTADGNADFYLPAIGELHHGWQYAPESFATDWYYISSSQRAADYAFSMIFGAGLQDFNGKDGELRVRPVRRFLQ
;
A
#
# COMPACT_ATOMS: atom_id res chain seq x y z
N MET A 1 20.97 28.32 -5.36
CA MET A 1 20.15 28.07 -6.54
C MET A 1 19.80 26.59 -6.52
N ASN A 2 18.73 26.19 -5.82
CA ASN A 2 18.26 24.81 -5.88
C ASN A 2 17.16 24.78 -6.93
N ALA A 3 17.49 24.21 -8.08
CA ALA A 3 16.48 23.86 -9.06
C ALA A 3 15.53 22.88 -8.38
N GLU A 4 14.27 23.28 -8.22
CA GLU A 4 13.17 22.34 -8.10
C GLU A 4 13.29 21.40 -9.28
N GLN A 5 13.79 20.18 -9.05
CA GLN A 5 13.74 19.14 -10.06
C GLN A 5 12.27 18.96 -10.37
N SER A 6 11.84 19.40 -11.55
CA SER A 6 10.55 19.03 -12.10
C SER A 6 10.58 17.50 -12.24
N ILE A 7 9.96 16.81 -11.28
CA ILE A 7 9.86 15.36 -11.28
C ILE A 7 8.82 15.00 -12.34
N GLN A 8 9.26 14.87 -13.59
CA GLN A 8 8.38 14.44 -14.67
C GLN A 8 7.97 12.97 -14.42
N PRO A 9 6.67 12.67 -14.23
CA PRO A 9 6.23 11.29 -14.05
C PRO A 9 6.40 10.49 -15.35
N PRO A 10 6.79 9.22 -15.28
CA PRO A 10 6.74 8.32 -16.43
C PRO A 10 5.28 7.95 -16.75
N ALA A 11 5.06 7.04 -17.71
CA ALA A 11 3.72 6.50 -17.93
C ALA A 11 3.26 5.69 -16.69
N ILE A 12 1.95 5.61 -16.50
CA ILE A 12 1.39 4.73 -15.47
C ILE A 12 1.79 3.28 -15.80
N GLY A 13 2.25 2.54 -14.79
CA GLY A 13 2.75 1.18 -14.93
C GLY A 13 4.25 1.08 -15.19
N ASP A 14 4.93 2.19 -15.50
CA ASP A 14 6.39 2.21 -15.66
C ASP A 14 7.10 2.47 -14.33
N ILE A 15 8.35 1.98 -14.24
CA ILE A 15 9.26 2.33 -13.15
C ILE A 15 9.54 3.84 -13.20
N TRP A 16 9.47 4.50 -12.04
CA TRP A 16 9.84 5.90 -11.87
C TRP A 16 11.23 6.00 -11.25
N PRO A 17 12.27 6.31 -12.05
CA PRO A 17 13.64 6.39 -11.56
C PRO A 17 13.77 7.39 -10.41
N GLY A 18 14.38 6.96 -9.30
CA GLY A 18 14.60 7.79 -8.13
C GLY A 18 13.40 7.89 -7.18
N GLN A 19 12.25 7.30 -7.53
CA GLN A 19 11.07 7.28 -6.67
C GLN A 19 10.79 5.90 -6.04
N GLY A 20 11.63 4.90 -6.32
CA GLY A 20 11.65 3.63 -5.61
C GLY A 20 10.55 2.65 -6.03
N GLY A 21 9.94 2.83 -7.20
CA GLY A 21 8.84 1.98 -7.61
C GLY A 21 8.19 2.32 -8.94
N ILE A 22 7.03 1.73 -9.16
CA ILE A 22 6.18 1.82 -10.34
C ILE A 22 5.17 2.94 -10.14
N TYR A 23 5.07 3.82 -11.13
CA TYR A 23 4.15 4.94 -11.06
C TYR A 23 2.69 4.47 -11.22
N GLY A 24 1.89 4.74 -10.20
CA GLY A 24 0.47 4.42 -10.16
C GLY A 24 -0.43 5.55 -10.69
N GLY A 25 0.09 6.73 -11.01
CA GLY A 25 -0.73 7.89 -11.36
C GLY A 25 -1.01 8.83 -10.19
N LEU A 26 -1.97 9.73 -10.39
CA LEU A 26 -2.38 10.72 -9.41
C LEU A 26 -3.63 10.28 -8.64
N ARG A 27 -3.70 10.59 -7.34
CA ARG A 27 -4.86 10.33 -6.49
C ARG A 27 -5.02 11.39 -5.41
N GLN A 28 -6.26 11.74 -5.09
CA GLN A 28 -6.58 12.78 -4.09
C GLN A 28 -6.45 12.22 -2.67
N TYR A 29 -5.72 12.94 -1.82
CA TYR A 29 -5.56 12.66 -0.37
C TYR A 29 -5.87 13.92 0.45
N PRO A 30 -5.90 13.84 1.80
CA PRO A 30 -6.09 15.01 2.66
C PRO A 30 -5.06 16.12 2.43
N GLU A 31 -3.83 15.75 2.08
CA GLU A 31 -2.76 16.72 1.77
C GLU A 31 -2.88 17.38 0.38
N GLY A 32 -3.68 16.83 -0.53
CA GLY A 32 -3.79 17.30 -1.91
C GLY A 32 -3.73 16.18 -2.95
N MET A 33 -3.56 16.57 -4.22
CA MET A 33 -3.27 15.61 -5.28
C MET A 33 -1.86 15.07 -5.10
N CYS A 34 -1.73 13.74 -5.01
CA CYS A 34 -0.43 13.09 -4.85
C CYS A 34 -0.15 12.13 -5.99
N HIS A 35 1.12 12.05 -6.37
CA HIS A 35 1.67 10.92 -7.08
C HIS A 35 1.66 9.68 -6.18
N VAL A 36 1.25 8.53 -6.72
CA VAL A 36 1.27 7.24 -6.05
C VAL A 36 2.34 6.36 -6.69
N VAL A 37 3.15 5.70 -5.87
CA VAL A 37 4.24 4.83 -6.33
C VAL A 37 4.17 3.51 -5.58
N PHE A 38 3.96 2.41 -6.31
CA PHE A 38 3.97 1.05 -5.75
C PHE A 38 5.40 0.49 -5.81
N ALA A 39 5.82 -0.26 -4.80
CA ALA A 39 7.11 -0.95 -4.86
C ALA A 39 7.18 -1.88 -6.09
N THR A 40 8.40 -2.13 -6.59
CA THR A 40 8.62 -3.09 -7.68
C THR A 40 8.39 -4.54 -7.25
N GLU A 41 8.55 -4.83 -5.95
CA GLU A 41 8.49 -6.18 -5.39
C GLU A 41 7.58 -6.25 -4.17
N ASP A 42 7.03 -7.44 -3.92
CA ASP A 42 6.32 -7.75 -2.68
C ASP A 42 7.34 -8.02 -1.56
N VAL A 43 7.08 -7.54 -0.35
CA VAL A 43 7.93 -7.81 0.83
C VAL A 43 7.54 -9.11 1.54
N GLY A 44 7.11 -10.11 0.76
CA GLY A 44 6.64 -11.41 1.24
C GLY A 44 5.16 -11.45 1.61
N ARG A 45 4.78 -12.53 2.30
CA ARG A 45 3.42 -12.73 2.83
C ARG A 45 3.43 -12.51 4.33
N HIS A 46 2.49 -11.72 4.83
CA HIS A 46 2.40 -11.36 6.24
C HIS A 46 0.95 -11.27 6.69
N ALA A 47 0.72 -11.60 7.95
CA ALA A 47 -0.56 -11.43 8.61
C ALA A 47 -0.87 -9.95 8.84
N TYR A 48 -2.17 -9.59 8.82
CA TYR A 48 -2.60 -8.26 9.28
C TYR A 48 -2.27 -8.08 10.76
N GLY A 49 -2.47 -9.15 11.54
CA GLY A 49 -2.18 -9.24 12.97
C GLY A 49 -3.19 -8.56 13.87
N ASP A 50 -2.99 -8.70 15.19
CA ASP A 50 -3.88 -8.18 16.23
C ASP A 50 -5.34 -8.66 16.08
N TYR A 51 -5.49 -9.98 15.93
CA TYR A 51 -6.78 -10.67 15.88
C TYR A 51 -7.64 -10.37 17.12
N GLY A 52 -8.95 -10.23 16.95
CA GLY A 52 -9.89 -9.86 18.02
C GLY A 52 -9.88 -8.39 18.43
N ALA A 53 -9.00 -7.55 17.87
CA ALA A 53 -8.89 -6.14 18.26
C ALA A 53 -9.36 -5.18 17.17
N SER A 54 -10.31 -4.29 17.52
CA SER A 54 -10.68 -3.17 16.65
C SER A 54 -9.65 -2.06 16.71
N THR A 55 -9.28 -1.52 15.55
CA THR A 55 -8.39 -0.36 15.40
C THR A 55 -9.12 0.75 14.64
N LYS A 56 -8.54 1.95 14.62
CA LYS A 56 -9.06 3.06 13.80
C LYS A 56 -8.53 3.04 12.36
N ALA A 57 -7.76 2.01 11.97
CA ALA A 57 -7.18 1.87 10.64
C ALA A 57 -8.24 1.42 9.61
N THR A 58 -9.33 2.17 9.48
CA THR A 58 -10.51 1.79 8.66
C THR A 58 -10.62 2.61 7.37
N SER A 59 -9.70 3.55 7.12
CA SER A 59 -9.74 4.38 5.92
C SER A 59 -9.64 3.51 4.68
N ARG A 60 -10.51 3.73 3.70
CA ARG A 60 -10.46 3.02 2.41
C ARG A 60 -9.51 3.68 1.42
N THR A 61 -9.13 4.93 1.68
CA THR A 61 -8.38 5.74 0.73
C THR A 61 -6.98 6.07 1.22
N ASP A 62 -6.75 6.10 2.54
CA ASP A 62 -5.51 6.58 3.13
C ASP A 62 -4.75 5.46 3.86
N GLY A 63 -3.93 4.72 3.12
CA GLY A 63 -3.10 3.66 3.67
C GLY A 63 -2.00 4.17 4.60
N ARG A 64 -1.50 5.39 4.38
CA ARG A 64 -0.48 6.04 5.23
C ARG A 64 -1.03 6.26 6.63
N ALA A 65 -2.22 6.85 6.74
CA ALA A 65 -2.88 7.06 8.02
C ALA A 65 -3.22 5.74 8.73
N ASN A 66 -3.74 4.75 7.99
CA ASN A 66 -4.01 3.42 8.54
C ASN A 66 -2.73 2.78 9.07
N THR A 67 -1.66 2.77 8.27
CA THR A 67 -0.38 2.14 8.62
C THR A 67 0.22 2.80 9.86
N ALA A 68 0.15 4.12 9.99
CA ALA A 68 0.59 4.81 11.20
C ALA A 68 -0.15 4.32 12.47
N ILE A 69 -1.47 4.12 12.39
CA ILE A 69 -2.28 3.56 13.48
C ILE A 69 -1.84 2.13 13.82
N LEU A 70 -1.56 1.31 12.80
CA LEU A 70 -1.12 -0.07 12.98
C LEU A 70 0.28 -0.14 13.59
N ILE A 71 1.24 0.64 13.10
CA ILE A 71 2.62 0.68 13.63
C ILE A 71 2.65 1.15 15.08
N ALA A 72 1.76 2.07 15.48
CA ALA A 72 1.64 2.50 16.88
C ALA A 72 1.31 1.34 17.84
N ARG A 73 0.72 0.25 17.33
CA ARG A 73 0.48 -1.00 18.06
C ARG A 73 1.70 -1.91 17.91
N LYS A 74 2.76 -1.58 18.67
CA LYS A 74 4.10 -2.19 18.57
C LYS A 74 4.06 -3.72 18.48
N GLY A 75 4.63 -4.25 17.39
CA GLY A 75 4.79 -5.69 17.17
C GLY A 75 3.50 -6.46 16.87
N LYS A 76 2.36 -5.77 16.66
CA LYS A 76 1.06 -6.43 16.45
C LYS A 76 0.67 -6.62 15.00
N HIS A 77 1.26 -5.86 14.07
CA HIS A 77 0.84 -5.84 12.67
C HIS A 77 2.00 -6.12 11.71
N PRO A 78 2.38 -7.40 11.50
CA PRO A 78 3.52 -7.79 10.66
C PRO A 78 3.46 -7.20 9.25
N ALA A 79 2.30 -7.23 8.59
CA ALA A 79 2.15 -6.65 7.24
C ALA A 79 2.45 -5.14 7.19
N ALA A 80 1.96 -4.38 8.17
CA ALA A 80 2.22 -2.94 8.25
C ALA A 80 3.70 -2.66 8.54
N ILE A 81 4.31 -3.46 9.42
CA ILE A 81 5.74 -3.37 9.76
C ILE A 81 6.60 -3.67 8.54
N ALA A 82 6.32 -4.75 7.82
CA ALA A 82 7.06 -5.12 6.61
C ALA A 82 6.97 -4.04 5.53
N ALA A 83 5.78 -3.49 5.29
CA ALA A 83 5.60 -2.42 4.30
C ALA A 83 6.32 -1.13 4.70
N SER A 84 6.31 -0.77 5.98
CA SER A 84 6.95 0.47 6.49
C SER A 84 8.47 0.35 6.60
N ALA A 85 9.01 -0.86 6.68
CA ALA A 85 10.44 -1.12 6.69
C ALA A 85 11.06 -1.12 5.30
N TYR A 86 10.24 -1.13 4.24
CA TYR A 86 10.72 -1.12 2.86
C TYR A 86 11.34 0.24 2.52
N THR A 87 12.51 0.18 1.87
CA THR A 87 13.23 1.35 1.36
C THR A 87 13.68 1.11 -0.07
N ALA A 88 13.56 2.12 -0.93
CA ALA A 88 14.02 2.05 -2.31
C ALA A 88 14.38 3.46 -2.83
N ASP A 89 15.44 3.54 -3.64
CA ASP A 89 15.95 4.80 -4.20
C ASP A 89 16.15 5.92 -3.15
N GLY A 90 16.59 5.56 -1.94
CA GLY A 90 16.78 6.51 -0.84
C GLY A 90 15.48 6.98 -0.16
N ASN A 91 14.32 6.47 -0.56
CA ASN A 91 13.03 6.76 0.05
C ASN A 91 12.65 5.69 1.10
N ALA A 92 12.09 6.14 2.22
CA ALA A 92 11.73 5.29 3.38
C ALA A 92 10.33 5.62 3.95
N ASP A 93 9.48 6.26 3.14
CA ASP A 93 8.12 6.71 3.48
C ASP A 93 7.03 5.77 2.90
N PHE A 94 7.39 4.50 2.69
CA PHE A 94 6.47 3.46 2.24
C PHE A 94 5.53 3.02 3.37
N TYR A 95 4.37 2.52 3.00
CA TYR A 95 3.32 2.09 3.90
C TYR A 95 2.48 0.97 3.29
N LEU A 96 1.63 0.34 4.11
CA LEU A 96 0.71 -0.70 3.66
C LEU A 96 -0.52 -0.06 3.01
N PRO A 97 -0.85 -0.38 1.75
CA PRO A 97 -1.91 0.30 1.01
C PRO A 97 -3.29 0.09 1.63
N ALA A 98 -4.10 1.14 1.64
CA ALA A 98 -5.53 1.02 1.86
C ALA A 98 -6.19 0.30 0.68
N ILE A 99 -7.39 -0.23 0.89
CA ILE A 99 -8.02 -1.11 -0.11
C ILE A 99 -8.29 -0.37 -1.43
N GLY A 100 -8.62 0.92 -1.37
CA GLY A 100 -8.78 1.75 -2.55
C GLY A 100 -7.47 2.10 -3.25
N GLU A 101 -6.31 1.99 -2.60
CA GLU A 101 -5.00 2.11 -3.25
C GLU A 101 -4.63 0.81 -3.98
N LEU A 102 -4.95 -0.36 -3.39
CA LEU A 102 -4.83 -1.65 -4.10
C LEU A 102 -5.73 -1.68 -5.34
N HIS A 103 -6.99 -1.26 -5.21
CA HIS A 103 -7.91 -1.18 -6.35
C HIS A 103 -7.40 -0.22 -7.43
N HIS A 104 -6.78 0.90 -7.04
CA HIS A 104 -6.14 1.81 -7.97
C HIS A 104 -5.00 1.14 -8.74
N GLY A 105 -4.14 0.39 -8.05
CA GLY A 105 -3.09 -0.41 -8.69
C GLY A 105 -3.66 -1.44 -9.67
N TRP A 106 -4.73 -2.14 -9.30
CA TRP A 106 -5.39 -3.10 -10.18
C TRP A 106 -6.00 -2.45 -11.43
N GLN A 107 -6.58 -1.25 -11.30
CA GLN A 107 -7.24 -0.58 -12.42
C GLN A 107 -6.26 0.02 -13.43
N TYR A 108 -5.09 0.43 -12.97
CA TYR A 108 -4.18 1.27 -13.76
C TYR A 108 -2.81 0.65 -14.03
N ALA A 109 -2.36 -0.29 -13.21
CA ALA A 109 -1.09 -1.01 -13.38
C ALA A 109 -1.19 -2.50 -13.00
N PRO A 110 -2.23 -3.26 -13.45
CA PRO A 110 -2.44 -4.64 -13.01
C PRO A 110 -1.27 -5.57 -13.34
N GLU A 111 -0.54 -5.31 -14.43
CA GLU A 111 0.61 -6.11 -14.88
C GLU A 111 1.78 -6.06 -13.89
N SER A 112 1.79 -5.07 -12.98
CA SER A 112 2.82 -4.90 -11.95
C SER A 112 2.62 -5.82 -10.73
N PHE A 113 1.51 -6.54 -10.67
CA PHE A 113 1.10 -7.35 -9.53
C PHE A 113 0.89 -8.80 -9.92
N ALA A 114 1.36 -9.71 -9.07
CA ALA A 114 1.06 -11.13 -9.20
C ALA A 114 -0.45 -11.40 -9.00
N THR A 115 -1.01 -12.33 -9.78
CA THR A 115 -2.47 -12.53 -9.91
C THR A 115 -3.00 -13.79 -9.21
N ASP A 116 -2.11 -14.66 -8.73
CA ASP A 116 -2.38 -15.99 -8.16
C ASP A 116 -2.71 -15.99 -6.65
N TRP A 117 -2.62 -14.84 -5.97
CA TRP A 117 -2.91 -14.73 -4.54
C TRP A 117 -3.38 -13.33 -4.15
N TYR A 118 -3.95 -13.22 -2.95
CA TYR A 118 -4.45 -11.96 -2.39
C TYR A 118 -3.33 -11.06 -1.87
N TYR A 119 -3.56 -9.76 -1.97
CA TYR A 119 -2.82 -8.69 -1.29
C TYR A 119 -3.59 -8.22 -0.07
N ILE A 120 -2.88 -8.00 1.04
CA ILE A 120 -3.47 -7.49 2.26
C ILE A 120 -3.57 -5.98 2.25
N SER A 121 -4.68 -5.44 2.73
CA SER A 121 -4.85 -4.01 2.93
C SER A 121 -4.54 -3.59 4.37
N SER A 122 -4.15 -2.33 4.55
CA SER A 122 -4.17 -1.67 5.87
C SER A 122 -5.58 -1.34 6.38
N SER A 123 -6.59 -1.34 5.51
CA SER A 123 -7.99 -1.10 5.87
C SER A 123 -8.59 -2.27 6.67
N GLN A 124 -8.88 -2.04 7.94
CA GLN A 124 -9.59 -2.98 8.80
C GLN A 124 -11.07 -3.08 8.42
N ARG A 125 -11.59 -4.30 8.34
CA ARG A 125 -13.03 -4.53 8.17
C ARG A 125 -13.76 -4.67 9.50
N ALA A 126 -13.16 -5.40 10.44
CA ALA A 126 -13.69 -5.70 11.77
C ALA A 126 -12.57 -6.13 12.73
N ALA A 127 -12.92 -6.45 13.98
CA ALA A 127 -11.98 -6.96 14.99
C ALA A 127 -11.20 -8.19 14.51
N ASP A 128 -11.82 -9.06 13.71
CA ASP A 128 -11.23 -10.33 13.27
C ASP A 128 -10.77 -10.31 11.80
N TYR A 129 -11.15 -9.28 11.04
CA TYR A 129 -11.00 -9.26 9.58
C TYR A 129 -10.34 -7.98 9.06
N ALA A 130 -9.49 -8.14 8.03
CA ALA A 130 -8.93 -7.05 7.24
C ALA A 130 -9.35 -7.19 5.77
N PHE A 131 -9.48 -6.08 5.07
CA PHE A 131 -9.74 -6.12 3.62
C PHE A 131 -8.53 -6.65 2.87
N SER A 132 -8.79 -7.29 1.73
CA SER A 132 -7.80 -7.82 0.81
C SER A 132 -8.28 -7.70 -0.63
N MET A 133 -7.38 -7.90 -1.59
CA MET A 133 -7.72 -7.90 -3.00
C MET A 133 -6.91 -8.92 -3.78
N ILE A 134 -7.56 -9.68 -4.66
CA ILE A 134 -6.88 -10.52 -5.65
C ILE A 134 -6.90 -9.86 -7.03
N PHE A 135 -5.72 -9.72 -7.63
CA PHE A 135 -5.56 -8.95 -8.87
C PHE A 135 -5.98 -9.74 -10.11
N GLY A 136 -6.00 -11.08 -10.07
CA GLY A 136 -6.41 -11.91 -11.22
C GLY A 136 -7.85 -11.69 -11.69
N ALA A 137 -8.74 -11.23 -10.81
CA ALA A 137 -10.14 -10.96 -11.13
C ALA A 137 -10.63 -9.59 -10.64
N GLY A 138 -9.77 -8.78 -10.00
CA GLY A 138 -10.17 -7.51 -9.38
C GLY A 138 -11.11 -7.67 -8.18
N LEU A 139 -11.11 -8.84 -7.54
CA LEU A 139 -12.03 -9.14 -6.45
C LEU A 139 -11.49 -8.58 -5.14
N GLN A 140 -12.28 -7.69 -4.54
CA GLN A 140 -12.11 -7.25 -3.15
C GLN A 140 -12.78 -8.26 -2.21
N ASP A 141 -12.07 -8.65 -1.16
CA ASP A 141 -12.55 -9.60 -0.15
C ASP A 141 -12.09 -9.16 1.26
N PHE A 142 -12.31 -10.01 2.25
CA PHE A 142 -11.73 -9.87 3.58
C PHE A 142 -11.19 -11.21 4.06
N ASN A 143 -10.06 -11.17 4.75
CA ASN A 143 -9.43 -12.36 5.34
C ASN A 143 -9.29 -12.19 6.84
N GLY A 144 -9.26 -13.32 7.55
CA GLY A 144 -8.91 -13.37 8.96
C GLY A 144 -7.53 -12.76 9.17
N LYS A 145 -7.36 -11.99 10.25
CA LYS A 145 -6.13 -11.22 10.48
C LYS A 145 -4.86 -12.06 10.69
N ASP A 146 -5.01 -13.35 10.98
CA ASP A 146 -3.90 -14.29 11.12
C ASP A 146 -3.46 -14.89 9.77
N GLY A 147 -4.24 -14.70 8.71
CA GLY A 147 -3.91 -15.18 7.38
C GLY A 147 -2.81 -14.35 6.72
N GLU A 148 -1.78 -15.02 6.19
CA GLU A 148 -0.66 -14.37 5.51
C GLU A 148 -0.97 -14.14 4.02
N LEU A 149 -1.04 -12.87 3.63
CA LEU A 149 -1.26 -12.47 2.23
C LEU A 149 -0.12 -11.57 1.76
N ARG A 150 -0.03 -11.32 0.45
CA ARG A 150 1.04 -10.51 -0.14
C ARG A 150 1.01 -9.08 0.39
N VAL A 151 2.19 -8.55 0.65
CA VAL A 151 2.37 -7.15 1.03
C VAL A 151 3.11 -6.45 -0.09
N ARG A 152 2.42 -5.53 -0.78
CA ARG A 152 3.03 -4.59 -1.72
C ARG A 152 3.13 -3.22 -1.06
N PRO A 153 4.33 -2.76 -0.68
CA PRO A 153 4.51 -1.40 -0.16
C PRO A 153 4.08 -0.35 -1.19
N VAL A 154 3.51 0.75 -0.73
CA VAL A 154 3.17 1.91 -1.56
C VAL A 154 3.66 3.17 -0.86
N ARG A 155 4.01 4.21 -1.63
CA ARG A 155 4.27 5.55 -1.12
C ARG A 155 3.54 6.59 -1.96
N ARG A 156 3.44 7.81 -1.44
CA ARG A 156 2.85 8.94 -2.14
C ARG A 156 3.55 10.26 -1.81
N PHE A 157 3.52 11.22 -2.72
CA PHE A 157 4.01 12.58 -2.47
C PHE A 157 3.21 13.58 -3.30
N LEU A 158 3.15 14.84 -2.86
CA LEU A 158 2.39 15.89 -3.53
C LEU A 158 2.89 16.11 -4.96
N GLN A 159 1.96 16.38 -5.88
CA GLN A 159 2.25 16.80 -7.26
C GLN A 159 2.98 18.15 -7.29
#